data_AF-A0A2A7A003-F1
#
_entry.id   AF-A0A2A7A003-F1
#
_cell.length_a   1.000
_cell.length_b   1.000
_cell.length_c   1.000
_cell.angle_alpha   90.00
_cell.angle_beta   90.00
_cell.angle_gamma   90.00
#
_symmetry.space_group_name_H-M   'P 1'
#
loop_
_entity.id
_entity.type
_entity.pdbx_description
1 polymer ?
#
loop_
_entity_poly.entity_id
_entity_poly.type
_entity_poly.pdbx_seq_one_letter_code
_entity_poly.pdbx_strand_id
1 'polypeptide(L)'
;MENILFSNTPAEELNKLVRTKIAEHLFLICHYEPCVNVFSEDAKFVAGCLNLYKAVIDSSCIIRKLTKKGWLKNNEYPCEASEDLRACVDTIKVLRTAWAHNQSEETNDIEKQKYDQWVQRHLRKEKPTTTEDYAVLLKSLEELGGETYEMLCKCIESLEKNPQRMYLIQSWENATFEWYTSSANQAIFLNQLYAWCAADPKFEGRSKTTLKRDAASMIEEYYTKGEKIKRLEGLLECIGRAPKLEDKIAELREEKALAERKAKKYSNSASPWCFQDLLFKELEQKLRKTLDEKKCSMLPEDLLQYQVEAIAKGENSSS
;
A
#
# COMPACT_ATOMS: atom_id res chain seq x y z
N MET A 1 27.31 6.32 1.11
CA MET A 1 25.89 6.09 1.45
C MET A 1 25.31 5.27 0.32
N GLU A 2 24.63 4.17 0.62
CA GLU A 2 23.96 3.39 -0.44
C GLU A 2 22.87 4.24 -1.09
N ASN A 3 22.71 4.13 -2.41
CA ASN A 3 21.73 4.94 -3.13
C ASN A 3 20.36 4.27 -3.12
N ILE A 4 19.30 5.04 -2.85
CA ILE A 4 17.92 4.55 -2.83
C ILE A 4 17.53 3.91 -4.15
N LEU A 5 18.13 4.27 -5.28
CA LEU A 5 17.85 3.67 -6.60
C LEU A 5 18.04 2.15 -6.64
N PHE A 6 19.03 1.60 -5.93
CA PHE A 6 19.44 0.20 -6.04
C PHE A 6 19.65 -0.49 -4.70
N SER A 7 19.24 0.16 -3.61
CA SER A 7 19.25 -0.42 -2.26
C SER A 7 17.99 -0.03 -1.52
N ASN A 8 17.44 -0.96 -0.74
CA ASN A 8 16.36 -0.72 0.20
C ASN A 8 16.85 -0.05 1.50
N THR A 9 18.14 -0.09 1.82
CA THR A 9 18.71 0.46 3.06
C THR A 9 18.27 1.91 3.33
N PRO A 10 18.30 2.85 2.37
CA PRO A 10 17.85 4.23 2.63
C PRO A 10 16.36 4.33 2.97
N ALA A 11 15.51 3.47 2.40
CA ALA A 11 14.09 3.44 2.74
C ALA A 11 13.85 2.93 4.18
N GLU A 12 14.63 1.92 4.60
CA GLU A 12 14.60 1.41 5.97
C GLU A 12 15.09 2.44 6.99
N GLU A 13 16.14 3.20 6.65
CA GLU A 13 16.63 4.32 7.47
C GLU A 13 15.59 5.43 7.63
N LEU A 14 14.91 5.82 6.54
CA LEU A 14 13.83 6.80 6.58
C LEU A 14 12.67 6.32 7.47
N ASN A 15 12.29 5.05 7.35
CA ASN A 15 11.28 4.45 8.23
C ASN A 15 11.71 4.47 9.69
N LYS A 16 12.97 4.10 9.98
CA LYS A 16 13.52 4.16 11.34
C LYS A 16 13.50 5.58 11.89
N LEU A 17 13.81 6.58 11.05
CA LEU A 17 13.75 7.99 11.43
C LEU A 17 12.32 8.41 11.79
N VAL A 18 11.33 8.08 10.96
CA VAL A 18 9.90 8.34 11.28
C VAL A 18 9.48 7.69 12.59
N ARG A 19 9.82 6.41 12.79
CA ARG A 19 9.47 5.67 14.01
C ARG A 19 10.05 6.30 15.27
N THR A 20 11.30 6.73 15.18
CA THR A 20 12.02 7.32 16.32
C THR A 20 11.57 8.75 16.62
N LYS A 21 11.28 9.53 15.58
CA LYS A 21 11.06 10.98 15.69
C LYS A 21 9.57 11.34 15.82
N ILE A 22 8.70 10.63 15.11
CA ILE A 22 7.28 10.99 14.98
C ILE A 22 6.39 10.04 15.78
N ALA A 23 6.35 8.74 15.44
CA ALA A 23 5.63 7.74 16.23
C ALA A 23 6.03 6.34 15.79
N GLU A 24 6.18 5.44 16.77
CA GLU A 24 6.71 4.08 16.58
C GLU A 24 5.93 3.25 15.55
N HIS A 25 4.62 3.41 15.46
CA HIS A 25 3.78 2.64 14.54
C HIS A 25 3.81 3.16 13.10
N LEU A 26 4.26 4.38 12.85
CA LEU A 26 4.24 4.98 11.51
C LEU A 26 5.38 4.48 10.61
N PHE A 27 5.20 4.66 9.31
CA PHE A 27 6.22 4.42 8.29
C PHE A 27 6.13 5.49 7.19
N LEU A 28 7.20 5.64 6.41
CA LEU A 28 7.23 6.50 5.24
C LEU A 28 7.09 5.71 3.93
N ILE A 29 7.86 4.63 3.79
CA ILE A 29 7.97 3.81 2.57
C ILE A 29 7.70 2.34 2.93
N CYS A 30 6.81 1.65 2.23
CA CYS A 30 6.56 0.21 2.44
C CYS A 30 6.85 -0.63 1.19
N HIS A 31 7.32 -1.87 1.40
CA HIS A 31 7.60 -2.86 0.34
C HIS A 31 8.48 -2.33 -0.80
N TYR A 32 9.46 -1.47 -0.47
CA TYR A 32 10.39 -0.98 -1.47
C TYR A 32 11.51 -2.00 -1.71
N GLU A 33 11.40 -2.68 -2.86
CA GLU A 33 12.41 -3.63 -3.33
C GLU A 33 12.87 -3.17 -4.73
N PRO A 34 14.08 -2.58 -4.85
CA PRO A 34 14.59 -2.10 -6.12
C PRO A 34 15.03 -3.25 -7.04
N CYS A 35 14.85 -3.07 -8.34
CA CYS A 35 15.44 -3.96 -9.33
C CYS A 35 16.95 -3.71 -9.45
N VAL A 36 17.77 -4.69 -9.09
CA VAL A 36 19.24 -4.58 -9.06
C VAL A 36 19.96 -5.41 -10.13
N ASN A 37 19.27 -6.37 -10.76
CA ASN A 37 19.86 -7.30 -11.72
C ASN A 37 19.86 -6.72 -13.15
N VAL A 38 20.58 -5.63 -13.37
CA VAL A 38 20.69 -4.93 -14.65
C VAL A 38 22.15 -4.63 -15.00
N PHE A 39 22.58 -5.04 -16.20
CA PHE A 39 24.00 -5.08 -16.56
C PHE A 39 24.48 -3.92 -17.43
N SER A 40 23.66 -3.44 -18.38
CA SER A 40 24.02 -2.33 -19.25
C SER A 40 23.58 -0.97 -18.66
N GLU A 41 24.31 0.10 -18.97
CA GLU A 41 24.07 1.44 -18.40
C GLU A 41 22.71 2.03 -18.78
N ASP A 42 22.23 1.77 -19.99
CA ASP A 42 20.88 2.14 -20.43
C ASP A 42 19.81 1.41 -19.61
N ALA A 43 19.98 0.10 -19.40
CA ALA A 43 19.07 -0.69 -18.58
C ALA A 43 19.10 -0.25 -17.10
N LYS A 44 20.29 0.08 -16.56
CA LYS A 44 20.44 0.65 -15.21
C LYS A 44 19.73 2.00 -15.10
N PHE A 45 19.87 2.88 -16.08
CA PHE A 45 19.19 4.17 -16.08
C PHE A 45 17.66 4.01 -16.06
N VAL A 46 17.11 3.14 -16.92
CA VAL A 46 15.66 2.87 -16.96
C VAL A 46 15.20 2.24 -15.65
N ALA A 47 15.91 1.23 -15.16
CA ALA A 47 15.61 0.58 -13.88
C ALA A 47 15.68 1.57 -12.72
N GLY A 48 16.68 2.45 -12.69
CA GLY A 48 16.81 3.51 -11.70
C GLY A 48 15.62 4.47 -11.72
N CYS A 49 15.14 4.88 -12.90
CA CYS A 49 13.97 5.76 -13.02
C CYS A 49 12.73 5.10 -12.41
N LEU A 50 12.52 3.82 -12.71
CA LEU A 50 11.40 3.04 -12.18
C LEU A 50 11.54 2.80 -10.67
N ASN A 51 12.75 2.46 -10.20
CA ASN A 51 13.04 2.21 -8.80
C ASN A 51 12.83 3.47 -7.95
N LEU A 52 13.28 4.64 -8.42
CA LEU A 52 13.10 5.90 -7.70
C LEU A 52 11.62 6.30 -7.66
N TYR A 53 10.89 6.12 -8.77
CA TYR A 53 9.44 6.32 -8.78
C TYR A 53 8.72 5.38 -7.81
N LYS A 54 9.10 4.09 -7.78
CA LYS A 54 8.54 3.10 -6.86
C LYS A 54 8.76 3.52 -5.41
N ALA A 55 9.98 3.92 -5.03
CA ALA A 55 10.30 4.36 -3.68
C ALA A 55 9.46 5.55 -3.20
N VAL A 56 9.30 6.55 -4.09
CA VAL A 56 8.76 7.87 -3.74
C VAL A 56 7.25 7.97 -3.92
N ILE A 57 6.68 7.20 -4.85
CA ILE A 57 5.27 7.26 -5.23
C ILE A 57 4.52 5.98 -4.89
N ASP A 58 4.93 4.84 -5.45
CA ASP A 58 4.15 3.60 -5.33
C ASP A 58 4.22 3.00 -3.92
N SER A 59 5.36 3.17 -3.25
CA SER A 59 5.63 2.67 -1.92
C SER A 59 5.29 3.66 -0.81
N SER A 60 4.73 4.85 -1.11
CA SER A 60 4.39 5.85 -0.07
C SER A 60 3.13 6.66 -0.38
N CYS A 61 2.16 6.62 0.54
CA CYS A 61 1.04 7.56 0.51
C CYS A 61 1.37 8.94 1.11
N ILE A 62 2.49 9.05 1.84
CA ILE A 62 2.79 10.21 2.68
C ILE A 62 3.72 11.19 2.00
N ILE A 63 4.67 10.73 1.19
CA ILE A 63 5.57 11.64 0.46
C ILE A 63 4.77 12.63 -0.41
N ARG A 64 3.67 12.17 -1.01
CA ARG A 64 2.74 13.07 -1.73
C ARG A 64 2.04 14.08 -0.80
N LYS A 65 1.78 13.74 0.46
CA LYS A 65 1.20 14.67 1.43
C LYS A 65 2.26 15.68 1.92
N LEU A 66 3.51 15.25 2.11
CA LEU A 66 4.65 16.10 2.45
C LEU A 66 4.91 17.18 1.41
N THR A 67 4.63 16.91 0.14
CA THR A 67 4.76 17.87 -0.96
C THR A 67 3.54 18.76 -1.14
N LYS A 68 2.44 18.62 -0.39
CA LYS A 68 1.24 19.45 -0.55
C LYS A 68 1.20 20.59 0.47
N LYS A 69 1.00 21.82 -0.02
CA LYS A 69 0.68 22.96 0.85
C LYS A 69 -0.64 22.67 1.58
N GLY A 70 -0.68 22.91 2.89
CA GLY A 70 -1.89 22.79 3.69
C GLY A 70 -2.29 21.37 4.10
N TRP A 71 -1.35 20.41 4.10
CA TRP A 71 -1.62 19.09 4.70
C TRP A 71 -1.96 19.21 6.20
N LEU A 72 -1.29 20.12 6.92
CA LEU A 72 -1.58 20.45 8.31
C LEU A 72 -2.45 21.71 8.43
N LYS A 73 -3.22 21.81 9.53
CA LYS A 73 -4.10 22.95 9.79
C LYS A 73 -3.31 24.27 9.75
N ASN A 74 -3.98 25.33 9.31
CA ASN A 74 -3.45 26.69 9.24
C ASN A 74 -2.21 26.89 8.37
N ASN A 75 -1.89 25.97 7.44
CA ASN A 75 -0.68 26.03 6.62
C ASN A 75 0.63 26.11 7.44
N GLU A 76 0.65 25.62 8.69
CA GLU A 76 1.85 25.57 9.54
C GLU A 76 2.95 24.64 8.99
N TYR A 77 2.72 24.01 7.84
CA TYR A 77 3.74 23.32 7.07
C TYR A 77 3.64 23.72 5.60
N PRO A 78 4.55 24.61 5.16
CA PRO A 78 5.70 24.10 4.40
C PRO A 78 7.02 24.59 4.98
N CYS A 79 7.93 23.65 5.28
CA CYS A 79 9.35 23.99 5.40
C CYS A 79 9.97 24.12 4.00
N GLU A 80 11.10 24.81 3.86
CA GLU A 80 11.81 24.97 2.57
C GLU A 80 12.05 23.60 1.90
N ALA A 81 12.45 22.59 2.69
CA ALA A 81 12.64 21.22 2.20
C ALA A 81 11.40 20.57 1.58
N SER A 82 10.17 21.02 1.89
CA SER A 82 8.94 20.53 1.26
C SER A 82 8.79 21.02 -0.18
N GLU A 83 9.24 22.24 -0.48
CA GLU A 83 9.23 22.80 -1.83
C GLU A 83 10.30 22.16 -2.70
N ASP A 84 11.50 21.96 -2.15
CA ASP A 84 12.58 21.23 -2.81
C ASP A 84 12.20 19.76 -3.05
N LEU A 85 11.63 19.09 -2.04
CA LEU A 85 11.09 17.73 -2.19
C LEU A 85 10.05 17.67 -3.31
N ARG A 86 9.18 18.68 -3.43
CA ARG A 86 8.19 18.72 -4.52
C ARG A 86 8.88 18.77 -5.89
N ALA A 87 9.93 19.58 -6.04
CA ALA A 87 10.70 19.65 -7.27
C ALA A 87 11.37 18.31 -7.63
N CYS A 88 11.94 17.61 -6.64
CA CYS A 88 12.49 16.27 -6.85
C CYS A 88 11.40 15.29 -7.29
N VAL A 89 10.28 15.23 -6.56
CA VAL A 89 9.14 14.35 -6.82
C VAL A 89 8.54 14.58 -8.21
N ASP A 90 8.43 15.83 -8.65
CA ASP A 90 7.90 16.15 -9.97
C ASP A 90 8.86 15.78 -11.10
N THR A 91 10.18 15.93 -10.88
CA THR A 91 11.20 15.39 -11.80
C THR A 91 11.07 13.87 -11.93
N ILE A 92 10.97 13.15 -10.81
CA ILE A 92 10.83 11.69 -10.79
C ILE A 92 9.61 11.21 -11.59
N LYS A 93 8.46 11.89 -11.45
CA LYS A 93 7.26 11.57 -12.24
C LYS A 93 7.49 11.77 -13.73
N VAL A 94 8.10 12.89 -14.13
CA VAL A 94 8.41 13.19 -15.54
C VAL A 94 9.29 12.10 -16.13
N LEU A 95 10.36 11.71 -15.42
CA LEU A 95 11.26 10.64 -15.86
C LEU A 95 10.52 9.32 -16.05
N ARG A 96 9.67 8.92 -15.09
CA ARG A 96 8.89 7.69 -15.20
C ARG A 96 7.86 7.76 -16.34
N THR A 97 7.16 8.88 -16.53
CA THR A 97 6.19 9.03 -17.62
C THR A 97 6.86 8.85 -18.98
N ALA A 98 8.01 9.49 -19.20
CA ALA A 98 8.74 9.40 -20.47
C ALA A 98 9.13 7.94 -20.83
N TRP A 99 9.43 7.09 -19.84
CA TRP A 99 9.80 5.70 -20.09
C TRP A 99 8.63 4.71 -20.05
N ALA A 100 7.59 4.95 -19.25
CA ALA A 100 6.49 4.01 -19.03
C ALA A 100 5.20 4.31 -19.82
N HIS A 101 5.03 5.52 -20.36
CA HIS A 101 3.78 5.96 -21.01
C HIS A 101 3.90 6.39 -22.48
N ASN A 102 5.09 6.35 -23.09
CA ASN A 102 5.29 6.69 -24.51
C ASN A 102 4.77 5.63 -25.51
N GLN A 103 3.70 4.89 -25.18
CA GLN A 103 3.08 3.88 -26.05
C GLN A 103 1.72 4.30 -26.65
N SER A 104 1.23 5.52 -26.40
CA SER A 104 0.11 6.10 -27.18
C SER A 104 0.52 7.43 -27.84
N GLU A 105 0.08 7.65 -29.08
CA GLU A 105 0.32 8.89 -29.85
C GLU A 105 -0.31 10.13 -29.20
N GLU A 106 -1.13 9.97 -28.16
CA GLU A 106 -1.91 11.01 -27.49
C GLU A 106 -1.35 11.46 -26.12
N THR A 107 -0.26 10.86 -25.62
CA THR A 107 0.30 11.23 -24.31
C THR A 107 1.27 12.40 -24.33
N ASN A 108 0.75 13.57 -23.94
CA ASN A 108 1.38 14.72 -23.26
C ASN A 108 2.75 15.22 -23.78
N ASP A 109 2.72 16.03 -24.83
CA ASP A 109 3.87 16.83 -25.31
C ASP A 109 4.64 17.55 -24.18
N ILE A 110 3.97 17.98 -23.11
CA ILE A 110 4.58 18.71 -21.99
C ILE A 110 5.52 17.83 -21.16
N GLU A 111 5.15 16.59 -20.84
CA GLU A 111 5.99 15.71 -20.01
C GLU A 111 7.22 15.24 -20.79
N LYS A 112 7.04 14.96 -22.09
CA LYS A 112 8.14 14.69 -23.00
C LYS A 112 9.09 15.89 -23.13
N GLN A 113 8.56 17.10 -23.30
CA GLN A 113 9.38 18.33 -23.32
C GLN A 113 10.17 18.51 -22.03
N LYS A 114 9.57 18.25 -20.87
CA LYS A 114 10.30 18.34 -19.58
C LYS A 114 11.39 17.29 -19.47
N TYR A 115 11.16 16.08 -19.95
CA TYR A 115 12.18 15.04 -20.03
C TYR A 115 13.32 15.45 -20.98
N ASP A 116 13.00 15.90 -22.19
CA ASP A 116 13.99 16.34 -23.17
C ASP A 116 14.82 17.51 -22.63
N GLN A 117 14.20 18.46 -21.92
CA GLN A 117 14.91 19.53 -21.21
C GLN A 117 15.83 18.99 -20.12
N TRP A 118 15.40 17.99 -19.35
CA TRP A 118 16.24 17.36 -18.33
C TRP A 118 17.45 16.67 -18.98
N VAL A 119 17.26 15.94 -20.08
CA VAL A 119 18.34 15.32 -20.85
C VAL A 119 19.30 16.38 -21.42
N GLN A 120 18.78 17.43 -22.03
CA GLN A 120 19.59 18.52 -22.57
C GLN A 120 20.44 19.22 -21.51
N ARG A 121 19.90 19.41 -20.29
CA ARG A 121 20.68 20.03 -19.19
C ARG A 121 21.91 19.21 -18.80
N HIS A 122 21.80 17.88 -18.81
CA HIS A 122 22.88 16.99 -18.35
C HIS A 122 23.83 16.56 -19.47
N LEU A 123 23.31 16.33 -20.69
CA LEU A 123 24.10 15.86 -21.83
C LEU A 123 24.48 16.95 -22.83
N ARG A 124 23.81 18.11 -22.79
CA ARG A 124 23.89 19.15 -23.84
C ARG A 124 23.52 18.62 -25.24
N LYS A 125 22.64 17.62 -25.29
CA LYS A 125 22.15 16.94 -26.50
C LYS A 125 20.66 16.65 -26.38
N GLU A 126 19.98 16.46 -27.51
CA GLU A 126 18.54 16.17 -27.55
C GLU A 126 18.18 14.79 -26.98
N LYS A 127 19.03 13.78 -27.18
CA LYS A 127 18.77 12.41 -26.73
C LYS A 127 20.08 11.68 -26.40
N PRO A 128 20.07 10.72 -25.46
CA PRO A 128 21.20 9.83 -25.25
C PRO A 128 21.36 8.89 -26.45
N THR A 129 22.58 8.74 -26.96
CA THR A 129 22.88 7.88 -28.12
C THR A 129 23.98 6.85 -27.86
N THR A 130 24.69 6.98 -26.74
CA THR A 130 25.84 6.15 -26.39
C THR A 130 25.72 5.62 -24.96
N THR A 131 26.46 4.57 -24.64
CA THR A 131 26.55 4.03 -23.28
C THR A 131 27.07 5.08 -22.29
N GLU A 132 28.02 5.92 -22.73
CA GLU A 132 28.58 7.01 -21.93
C GLU A 132 27.53 8.09 -21.61
N ASP A 133 26.63 8.40 -22.57
CA ASP A 133 25.51 9.31 -22.31
C ASP A 133 24.62 8.76 -21.18
N TYR A 134 24.30 7.45 -21.20
CA TYR A 134 23.50 6.81 -20.16
C TYR A 134 24.21 6.76 -18.81
N ALA A 135 25.52 6.57 -18.77
CA ALA A 135 26.29 6.63 -17.52
C ALA A 135 26.22 8.03 -16.87
N VAL A 136 26.26 9.10 -17.67
CA VAL A 136 26.08 10.48 -17.16
C VAL A 136 24.67 10.70 -16.63
N LEU A 137 23.65 10.23 -17.36
CA LEU A 137 22.25 10.33 -16.91
C LEU A 137 22.00 9.50 -15.64
N LEU A 138 22.60 8.31 -15.54
CA LEU A 138 22.52 7.46 -14.35
C LEU A 138 23.11 8.15 -13.13
N LYS A 139 24.29 8.75 -13.25
CA LYS A 139 24.90 9.53 -12.17
C LYS A 139 24.00 10.71 -11.74
N SER A 140 23.41 11.41 -12.70
CA SER A 140 22.48 12.52 -12.43
C SER A 140 21.22 12.03 -11.69
N LEU A 141 20.77 10.81 -11.99
CA LEU A 141 19.66 10.17 -11.32
C LEU A 141 20.02 9.73 -9.88
N GLU A 142 21.24 9.24 -9.68
CA GLU A 142 21.78 8.93 -8.35
C GLU A 142 21.84 10.19 -7.47
N GLU A 143 22.27 11.32 -8.03
CA GLU A 143 22.27 12.63 -7.37
C GLU A 143 20.84 13.06 -6.99
N LEU A 144 19.87 12.93 -7.90
CA LEU A 144 18.46 13.20 -7.62
C LEU A 144 17.91 12.29 -6.50
N GLY A 145 18.30 11.01 -6.48
CA GLY A 145 17.94 10.07 -5.42
C GLY A 145 18.50 10.49 -4.06
N GLY A 146 19.77 10.95 -4.03
CA GLY A 146 20.43 11.47 -2.83
C GLY A 146 19.76 12.75 -2.31
N GLU A 147 19.48 13.70 -3.20
CA GLU A 147 18.77 14.95 -2.87
C GLU A 147 17.38 14.66 -2.31
N THR A 148 16.64 13.73 -2.95
CA THR A 148 15.31 13.31 -2.48
C THR A 148 15.37 12.74 -1.07
N TYR A 149 16.34 11.85 -0.79
CA TYR A 149 16.55 11.31 0.55
C TYR A 149 16.84 12.41 1.58
N GLU A 150 17.75 13.34 1.25
CA GLU A 150 18.09 14.45 2.14
C GLU A 150 16.88 15.34 2.46
N MET A 151 16.07 15.68 1.44
CA MET A 151 14.85 16.46 1.65
C MET A 151 13.80 15.73 2.50
N LEU A 152 13.68 14.41 2.34
CA LEU A 152 12.81 13.60 3.20
C LEU A 152 13.29 13.62 4.65
N CYS A 153 14.59 13.46 4.91
CA CYS A 153 15.16 13.59 6.26
C CYS A 153 14.85 14.96 6.87
N LYS A 154 15.14 16.06 6.15
CA LYS A 154 14.84 17.43 6.60
C LYS A 154 13.35 17.65 6.87
N CYS A 155 12.48 17.07 6.04
CA CYS A 155 11.03 17.12 6.27
C CYS A 155 10.67 16.42 7.58
N ILE A 156 11.17 15.21 7.82
CA ILE A 156 10.91 14.46 9.06
C ILE A 156 11.41 15.22 10.29
N GLU A 157 12.61 15.78 10.24
CA GLU A 157 13.17 16.61 11.32
C GLU A 157 12.35 17.89 11.58
N SER A 158 11.79 18.48 10.54
CA SER A 158 10.89 19.64 10.65
C SER A 158 9.57 19.24 11.31
N LEU A 159 9.03 18.08 10.94
CA LEU A 159 7.80 17.53 11.52
C LEU A 159 7.96 17.11 12.99
N GLU A 160 9.13 16.63 13.41
CA GLU A 160 9.45 16.35 14.82
C GLU A 160 9.19 17.57 15.70
N LYS A 161 9.57 18.76 15.21
CA LYS A 161 9.45 20.03 15.93
C LYS A 161 8.07 20.68 15.81
N ASN A 162 7.13 20.03 15.13
CA ASN A 162 5.81 20.61 14.88
C ASN A 162 4.98 20.67 16.17
N PRO A 163 4.43 21.84 16.55
CA PRO A 163 3.66 21.99 17.79
C PRO A 163 2.35 21.18 17.79
N GLN A 164 1.83 20.82 16.61
CA GLN A 164 0.61 20.02 16.42
C GLN A 164 0.90 18.54 16.19
N ARG A 165 1.93 17.99 16.85
CA ARG A 165 2.40 16.60 16.65
C ARG A 165 1.30 15.54 16.71
N MET A 166 0.36 15.65 17.66
CA MET A 166 -0.76 14.69 17.76
C MET A 166 -1.69 14.74 16.55
N TYR A 167 -1.97 15.93 16.02
CA TYR A 167 -2.77 16.10 14.82
C TYR A 167 -2.03 15.58 13.58
N LEU A 168 -0.72 15.80 13.49
CA LEU A 168 0.13 15.23 12.45
C LEU A 168 0.03 13.69 12.44
N ILE A 169 0.22 13.06 13.60
CA ILE A 169 0.15 11.59 13.72
C ILE A 169 -1.23 11.09 13.26
N GLN A 170 -2.32 11.69 13.75
CA GLN A 170 -3.67 11.32 13.35
C GLN A 170 -3.92 11.53 11.85
N SER A 171 -3.40 12.61 11.26
CA SER A 171 -3.51 12.88 9.82
C SER A 171 -2.73 11.86 8.99
N TRP A 172 -1.56 11.43 9.47
CA TRP A 172 -0.73 10.40 8.86
C TRP A 172 -1.43 9.04 8.90
N GLU A 173 -1.96 8.64 10.07
CA GLU A 173 -2.76 7.43 10.24
C GLU A 173 -3.96 7.41 9.27
N ASN A 174 -4.72 8.52 9.23
CA ASN A 174 -5.87 8.65 8.34
C ASN A 174 -5.47 8.51 6.88
N ALA A 175 -4.37 9.14 6.46
CA ALA A 175 -3.87 9.01 5.09
C ALA A 175 -3.46 7.57 4.75
N THR A 176 -2.88 6.84 5.69
CA THR A 176 -2.54 5.42 5.52
C THR A 176 -3.79 4.54 5.44
N PHE A 177 -4.79 4.76 6.29
CA PHE A 177 -6.05 4.02 6.22
C PHE A 177 -6.79 4.29 4.90
N GLU A 178 -6.92 5.57 4.50
CA GLU A 178 -7.48 5.97 3.20
C GLU A 178 -6.75 5.30 2.04
N TRP A 179 -5.43 5.20 2.15
CA TRP A 179 -4.61 4.54 1.13
C TRP A 179 -5.00 3.07 1.00
N TYR A 180 -5.00 2.30 2.08
CA TYR A 180 -5.34 0.87 2.03
C TYR A 180 -6.79 0.58 1.62
N THR A 181 -7.73 1.48 1.92
CA THR A 181 -9.15 1.28 1.56
C THR A 181 -9.54 1.83 0.19
N SER A 182 -8.69 2.67 -0.40
CA SER A 182 -8.94 3.20 -1.75
C SER A 182 -9.00 2.10 -2.80
N SER A 183 -9.93 2.23 -3.76
CA SER A 183 -10.12 1.25 -4.84
C SER A 183 -8.84 0.94 -5.63
N ALA A 184 -7.98 1.96 -5.82
CA ALA A 184 -6.71 1.82 -6.52
C ALA A 184 -5.70 0.92 -5.78
N ASN A 185 -5.84 0.76 -4.46
CA ASN A 185 -4.84 0.08 -3.61
C ASN A 185 -5.40 -1.12 -2.83
N GLN A 186 -6.66 -1.50 -3.05
CA GLN A 186 -7.24 -2.74 -2.49
C GLN A 186 -6.41 -3.98 -2.84
N ALA A 187 -5.67 -3.93 -3.96
CA ALA A 187 -4.75 -4.97 -4.36
C ALA A 187 -3.65 -5.24 -3.32
N ILE A 188 -3.23 -4.25 -2.51
CA ILE A 188 -2.24 -4.44 -1.44
C ILE A 188 -2.77 -5.49 -0.45
N PHE A 189 -4.00 -5.30 0.04
CA PHE A 189 -4.65 -6.23 0.95
C PHE A 189 -4.95 -7.58 0.29
N LEU A 190 -5.54 -7.56 -0.90
CA LEU A 190 -5.94 -8.79 -1.59
C LEU A 190 -4.74 -9.66 -1.94
N ASN A 191 -3.61 -9.08 -2.36
CA ASN A 191 -2.41 -9.84 -2.67
C ASN A 191 -1.83 -10.53 -1.44
N GLN A 192 -1.90 -9.93 -0.24
CA GLN A 192 -1.51 -10.61 0.99
C GLN A 192 -2.44 -11.78 1.30
N LEU A 193 -3.76 -11.61 1.13
CA LEU A 193 -4.71 -12.71 1.28
C LEU A 193 -4.46 -13.83 0.27
N TYR A 194 -4.14 -13.49 -0.99
CA TYR A 194 -3.81 -14.47 -2.02
C TYR A 194 -2.50 -15.21 -1.71
N ALA A 195 -1.49 -14.51 -1.19
CA ALA A 195 -0.24 -15.12 -0.75
C ALA A 195 -0.48 -16.08 0.43
N TRP A 196 -1.34 -15.70 1.38
CA TRP A 196 -1.76 -16.58 2.47
C TRP A 196 -2.43 -17.85 1.93
N CYS A 197 -3.41 -17.72 1.02
CA CYS A 197 -4.05 -18.88 0.39
C CYS A 197 -3.03 -19.77 -0.33
N ALA A 198 -2.11 -19.18 -1.09
CA ALA A 198 -1.12 -19.93 -1.85
C ALA A 198 -0.12 -20.70 -0.95
N ALA A 199 0.11 -20.23 0.28
CA ALA A 199 0.97 -20.89 1.26
C ALA A 199 0.27 -22.02 2.03
N ASP A 200 -1.07 -22.07 2.04
CA ASP A 200 -1.83 -23.12 2.71
C ASP A 200 -1.91 -24.38 1.81
N PRO A 201 -1.46 -25.56 2.30
CA PRO A 201 -1.48 -26.82 1.55
C PRO A 201 -2.84 -27.18 0.92
N LYS A 202 -3.95 -26.70 1.50
CA LYS A 202 -5.30 -26.90 0.97
C LYS A 202 -5.50 -26.30 -0.43
N PHE A 203 -4.68 -25.32 -0.79
CA PHE A 203 -4.76 -24.62 -2.07
C PHE A 203 -3.55 -24.86 -2.99
N GLU A 204 -2.72 -25.86 -2.68
CA GLU A 204 -1.56 -26.22 -3.49
C GLU A 204 -1.96 -26.52 -4.94
N GLY A 205 -1.16 -26.04 -5.90
CA GLY A 205 -1.37 -26.24 -7.34
C GLY A 205 -2.52 -25.43 -7.97
N ARG A 206 -3.20 -24.57 -7.21
CA ARG A 206 -4.31 -23.76 -7.75
C ARG A 206 -3.81 -22.61 -8.62
N SER A 207 -4.56 -22.34 -9.69
CA SER A 207 -4.30 -21.19 -10.57
C SER A 207 -4.56 -19.85 -9.86
N LYS A 208 -3.95 -18.76 -10.33
CA LYS A 208 -4.20 -17.41 -9.82
C LYS A 208 -5.69 -17.03 -9.82
N THR A 209 -6.43 -17.39 -10.87
CA THR A 209 -7.87 -17.10 -10.96
C THR A 209 -8.66 -17.88 -9.92
N THR A 210 -8.28 -19.13 -9.65
CA THR A 210 -8.89 -19.97 -8.62
C THR A 210 -8.62 -19.39 -7.23
N LEU A 211 -7.38 -19.00 -6.94
CA LEU A 211 -7.00 -18.38 -5.66
C LEU A 211 -7.79 -17.11 -5.35
N LYS A 212 -8.08 -16.27 -6.36
CA LYS A 212 -8.93 -15.10 -6.17
C LYS A 212 -10.34 -15.47 -5.72
N ARG A 213 -10.93 -16.49 -6.34
CA ARG A 213 -12.25 -16.98 -5.96
C ARG A 213 -12.23 -17.61 -4.56
N ASP A 214 -11.18 -18.37 -4.24
CA ASP A 214 -11.01 -18.99 -2.92
C ASP A 214 -10.92 -17.94 -1.82
N ALA A 215 -10.10 -16.91 -2.03
CA ALA A 215 -9.99 -15.78 -1.10
C ALA A 215 -11.34 -15.06 -0.92
N ALA A 216 -12.09 -14.84 -2.00
CA ALA A 216 -13.42 -14.25 -1.88
C ALA A 216 -14.39 -15.17 -1.10
N SER A 217 -14.34 -16.48 -1.32
CA SER A 217 -15.11 -17.45 -0.54
C SER A 217 -14.68 -17.52 0.94
N MET A 218 -13.40 -17.30 1.25
CA MET A 218 -12.94 -17.17 2.64
C MET A 218 -13.52 -15.92 3.31
N ILE A 219 -13.59 -14.80 2.60
CA ILE A 219 -14.24 -13.59 3.10
C ILE A 219 -15.74 -13.83 3.32
N GLU A 220 -16.41 -14.50 2.38
CA GLU A 220 -17.82 -14.91 2.56
C GLU A 220 -17.99 -15.81 3.80
N GLU A 221 -17.14 -16.82 3.99
CA GLU A 221 -17.20 -17.70 5.17
C GLU A 221 -16.91 -16.93 6.46
N TYR A 222 -15.98 -15.97 6.45
CA TYR A 222 -15.69 -15.10 7.58
C TYR A 222 -16.93 -14.31 8.05
N TYR A 223 -17.74 -13.82 7.10
CA TYR A 223 -18.97 -13.08 7.40
C TYR A 223 -20.15 -13.98 7.73
N THR A 224 -20.33 -15.07 6.98
CA THR A 224 -21.54 -15.91 7.03
C THR A 224 -21.43 -17.06 8.01
N LYS A 225 -20.21 -17.46 8.38
CA LYS A 225 -19.91 -18.64 9.21
C LYS A 225 -20.65 -19.90 8.71
N GLY A 226 -20.84 -19.99 7.39
CA GLY A 226 -21.73 -20.96 6.76
C GLY A 226 -21.31 -22.40 7.00
N GLU A 227 -20.02 -22.70 6.89
CA GLU A 227 -19.48 -24.04 7.19
C GLU A 227 -19.58 -24.37 8.68
N LYS A 228 -19.38 -23.38 9.56
CA LYS A 228 -19.58 -23.57 11.00
C LYS A 228 -21.04 -23.91 11.32
N ILE A 229 -21.99 -23.19 10.74
CA ILE A 229 -23.43 -23.46 10.90
C ILE A 229 -23.77 -24.88 10.46
N LYS A 230 -23.35 -25.29 9.24
CA LYS A 230 -23.59 -26.64 8.71
C LYS A 230 -23.04 -27.74 9.63
N ARG A 231 -21.83 -27.56 10.18
CA ARG A 231 -21.22 -28.54 11.09
C ARG A 231 -22.02 -28.69 12.39
N LEU A 232 -22.48 -27.57 12.96
CA LEU A 232 -23.27 -27.59 14.18
C LEU A 232 -24.66 -28.19 13.95
N GLU A 233 -25.28 -27.94 12.79
CA GLU A 233 -26.54 -28.56 12.37
C GLU A 233 -26.39 -30.08 12.22
N GLY A 234 -25.35 -30.55 11.53
CA GLY A 234 -25.08 -31.99 11.42
C GLY A 234 -24.79 -32.67 12.76
N LEU A 235 -24.13 -31.96 13.69
CA LEU A 235 -23.95 -32.43 15.06
C LEU A 235 -25.29 -32.54 15.80
N LEU A 236 -26.15 -31.53 15.69
CA LEU A 236 -27.48 -31.50 16.29
C LEU A 236 -28.35 -32.67 15.76
N GLU A 237 -28.30 -32.95 14.47
CA GLU A 237 -28.99 -34.09 13.85
C GLU A 237 -28.54 -35.44 14.46
N CYS A 238 -27.26 -35.56 14.80
CA CYS A 238 -26.68 -36.78 15.39
C CYS A 238 -27.03 -36.95 16.88
N ILE A 239 -27.03 -35.86 17.66
CA ILE A 239 -27.24 -35.91 19.11
C ILE A 239 -28.71 -35.73 19.52
N GLY A 240 -29.56 -35.27 18.60
CA GLY A 240 -30.96 -34.92 18.88
C GLY A 240 -31.08 -33.59 19.63
N ARG A 241 -31.98 -33.52 20.61
CA ARG A 241 -32.36 -32.26 21.26
C ARG A 241 -31.25 -31.71 22.16
N ALA A 242 -30.71 -30.55 21.80
CA ALA A 242 -29.68 -29.86 22.57
C ALA A 242 -29.96 -28.34 22.58
N PRO A 243 -30.75 -27.83 23.55
CA PRO A 243 -31.26 -26.46 23.54
C PRO A 243 -30.16 -25.38 23.40
N LYS A 244 -29.04 -25.54 24.12
CA LYS A 244 -27.91 -24.60 24.02
C LYS A 244 -27.27 -24.56 22.62
N LEU A 245 -27.27 -25.69 21.92
CA LEU A 245 -26.73 -25.78 20.55
C LEU A 245 -27.72 -25.19 19.55
N GLU A 246 -29.01 -25.47 19.73
CA GLU A 246 -30.11 -24.88 18.96
C GLU A 246 -30.08 -23.35 19.02
N ASP A 247 -29.97 -22.78 20.23
CA ASP A 247 -29.85 -21.34 20.45
C ASP A 247 -28.62 -20.77 19.73
N LYS A 248 -27.48 -21.46 19.81
CA LYS A 248 -26.26 -20.99 19.16
C LYS A 248 -26.34 -21.02 17.64
N ILE A 249 -26.99 -22.03 17.06
CA ILE A 249 -27.24 -22.11 15.61
C ILE A 249 -28.18 -20.98 15.18
N ALA A 250 -29.23 -20.69 15.96
CA ALA A 250 -30.16 -19.60 15.67
C ALA A 250 -29.45 -18.25 15.65
N GLU A 251 -28.63 -17.94 16.66
CA GLU A 251 -27.80 -16.72 16.73
C GLU A 251 -26.90 -16.58 15.49
N LEU A 252 -26.19 -17.65 15.11
CA LEU A 252 -25.32 -17.64 13.93
C LEU A 252 -26.09 -17.45 12.62
N ARG A 253 -27.30 -18.00 12.51
CA ARG A 253 -28.17 -17.79 11.34
C ARG A 253 -28.65 -16.35 11.24
N GLU A 254 -28.95 -15.70 12.36
CA GLU A 254 -29.29 -14.27 12.39
C GLU A 254 -28.10 -13.40 11.97
N GLU A 255 -26.90 -13.67 12.49
CA GLU A 255 -25.67 -13.00 12.07
C GLU A 255 -25.42 -13.14 10.56
N LYS A 256 -25.56 -14.37 10.04
CA LYS A 256 -25.43 -14.66 8.60
C LYS A 256 -26.43 -13.85 7.78
N ALA A 257 -27.71 -13.86 8.17
CA ALA A 257 -28.76 -13.13 7.46
C ALA A 257 -28.50 -11.62 7.48
N LEU A 258 -27.97 -11.08 8.59
CA LEU A 258 -27.56 -9.67 8.67
C LEU A 258 -26.39 -9.37 7.73
N ALA A 259 -25.37 -10.24 7.68
CA ALA A 259 -24.23 -10.09 6.79
C ALA A 259 -24.65 -10.12 5.31
N GLU A 260 -25.50 -11.06 4.92
CA GLU A 260 -26.07 -11.16 3.56
C GLU A 260 -26.86 -9.91 3.17
N ARG A 261 -27.69 -9.37 4.10
CA ARG A 261 -28.42 -8.11 3.90
C ARG A 261 -27.47 -6.93 3.70
N LYS A 262 -26.41 -6.83 4.51
CA LYS A 262 -25.37 -5.80 4.35
C LYS A 262 -24.67 -5.93 3.00
N ALA A 263 -24.19 -7.12 2.64
CA ALA A 263 -23.49 -7.36 1.38
C ALA A 263 -24.35 -6.95 0.18
N LYS A 264 -25.64 -7.32 0.17
CA LYS A 264 -26.60 -6.95 -0.87
C LYS A 264 -26.89 -5.44 -0.94
N LYS A 265 -26.77 -4.72 0.18
CA LYS A 265 -26.93 -3.26 0.22
C LYS A 265 -25.74 -2.54 -0.42
N TYR A 266 -24.53 -3.06 -0.23
CA TYR A 266 -23.30 -2.40 -0.67
C TYR A 266 -22.82 -2.83 -2.05
N SER A 267 -23.30 -3.97 -2.55
CA SER A 267 -22.83 -4.53 -3.82
C SER A 267 -23.94 -5.26 -4.57
N ASN A 268 -23.94 -5.07 -5.89
CA ASN A 268 -24.74 -5.86 -6.84
C ASN A 268 -23.95 -7.08 -7.36
N SER A 269 -22.72 -7.28 -6.91
CA SER A 269 -21.88 -8.41 -7.30
C SER A 269 -22.50 -9.73 -6.85
N ALA A 270 -22.26 -10.80 -7.61
CA ALA A 270 -22.62 -12.15 -7.18
C ALA A 270 -21.74 -12.59 -6.00
N SER A 271 -22.26 -13.51 -5.18
CA SER A 271 -21.42 -14.24 -4.22
C SER A 271 -20.29 -14.97 -4.97
N PRO A 272 -19.06 -15.02 -4.42
CA PRO A 272 -18.67 -14.50 -3.09
C PRO A 272 -18.26 -13.00 -3.08
N TRP A 273 -18.19 -12.35 -4.25
CA TRP A 273 -17.58 -11.02 -4.42
C TRP A 273 -18.30 -9.89 -3.69
N CYS A 274 -19.62 -10.00 -3.47
CA CYS A 274 -20.36 -9.00 -2.68
C CYS A 274 -19.85 -8.88 -1.23
N PHE A 275 -19.31 -9.96 -0.65
CA PHE A 275 -18.70 -9.93 0.69
C PHE A 275 -17.29 -9.31 0.67
N GLN A 276 -16.56 -9.46 -0.44
CA GLN A 276 -15.29 -8.73 -0.62
C GLN A 276 -15.55 -7.21 -0.66
N ASP A 277 -16.60 -6.77 -1.36
CA ASP A 277 -16.99 -5.35 -1.38
C ASP A 277 -17.40 -4.86 0.02
N LEU A 278 -18.18 -5.67 0.75
CA LEU A 278 -18.53 -5.39 2.15
C LEU A 278 -17.28 -5.25 3.04
N LEU A 279 -16.30 -6.16 2.90
CA LEU A 279 -15.05 -6.10 3.65
C LEU A 279 -14.36 -4.75 3.45
N PHE A 280 -14.22 -4.29 2.20
CA PHE A 280 -13.57 -3.00 1.93
C PHE A 280 -14.36 -1.78 2.40
N LYS A 281 -15.69 -1.90 2.58
CA LYS A 281 -16.49 -0.85 3.24
C LYS A 281 -16.27 -0.79 4.75
N GLU A 282 -15.97 -1.92 5.38
CA GLU A 282 -15.73 -2.01 6.83
C GLU A 282 -14.22 -1.98 7.17
N LEU A 283 -13.33 -2.08 6.18
CA LEU A 283 -11.90 -2.30 6.38
C LEU A 283 -11.27 -1.19 7.21
N GLU A 284 -11.53 0.08 6.92
CA GLU A 284 -10.95 1.20 7.68
C GLU A 284 -11.23 1.08 9.18
N GLN A 285 -12.49 0.80 9.56
CA GLN A 285 -12.88 0.64 10.96
C GLN A 285 -12.15 -0.55 11.60
N LYS A 286 -12.03 -1.67 10.87
CA LYS A 286 -11.30 -2.86 11.32
C LYS A 286 -9.81 -2.57 11.53
N LEU A 287 -9.19 -1.80 10.64
CA LEU A 287 -7.78 -1.41 10.73
C LEU A 287 -7.54 -0.48 11.93
N ARG A 288 -8.41 0.51 12.16
CA ARG A 288 -8.34 1.38 13.35
C ARG A 288 -8.39 0.57 14.65
N LYS A 289 -9.38 -0.32 14.77
CA LYS A 289 -9.51 -1.21 15.93
C LYS A 289 -8.26 -2.08 16.13
N THR A 290 -7.70 -2.61 15.03
CA THR A 290 -6.47 -3.43 15.09
C THR A 290 -5.29 -2.62 15.61
N LEU A 291 -5.10 -1.40 15.10
CA LEU A 291 -4.03 -0.52 15.55
C LEU A 291 -4.15 -0.22 17.05
N ASP A 292 -5.36 0.10 17.52
CA ASP A 292 -5.63 0.43 18.93
C ASP A 292 -5.39 -0.78 19.86
N GLU A 293 -5.84 -1.98 19.46
CA GLU A 293 -5.76 -3.19 20.28
C GLU A 293 -4.38 -3.85 20.25
N LYS A 294 -3.75 -3.93 19.07
CA LYS A 294 -2.50 -4.66 18.86
C LYS A 294 -1.27 -3.78 18.99
N LYS A 295 -1.40 -2.46 18.86
CA LYS A 295 -0.29 -1.49 18.91
C LYS A 295 0.85 -1.87 17.95
N CYS A 296 0.50 -2.36 16.76
CA CYS A 296 1.44 -2.79 15.74
C CYS A 296 1.91 -1.62 14.86
N SER A 297 2.90 -1.85 13.99
CA SER A 297 3.18 -0.88 12.93
C SER A 297 2.01 -0.83 11.94
N MET A 298 1.86 0.32 11.27
CA MET A 298 0.94 0.50 10.17
C MET A 298 1.45 -0.07 8.85
N LEU A 299 2.66 -0.65 8.82
CA LEU A 299 3.15 -1.37 7.65
C LEU A 299 2.16 -2.47 7.21
N PRO A 300 2.03 -2.74 5.91
CA PRO A 300 1.09 -3.75 5.44
C PRO A 300 1.29 -5.13 6.08
N GLU A 301 2.53 -5.59 6.20
CA GLU A 301 2.91 -6.89 6.76
C GLU A 301 2.58 -7.05 8.25
N ASP A 302 2.33 -5.94 8.95
CA ASP A 302 1.91 -5.93 10.34
C ASP A 302 0.39 -5.72 10.44
N LEU A 303 -0.10 -4.56 9.98
CA LEU A 303 -1.48 -4.13 10.21
C LEU A 303 -2.50 -4.92 9.39
N LEU A 304 -2.25 -5.10 8.08
CA LEU A 304 -3.19 -5.80 7.21
C LEU A 304 -3.14 -7.31 7.46
N GLN A 305 -1.97 -7.83 7.81
CA GLN A 305 -1.77 -9.25 8.11
C GLN A 305 -2.66 -9.75 9.25
N TYR A 306 -2.89 -8.95 10.31
CA TYR A 306 -3.86 -9.31 11.36
C TYR A 306 -5.27 -9.54 10.82
N GLN A 307 -5.71 -8.76 9.84
CA GLN A 307 -7.01 -8.92 9.21
C GLN A 307 -7.04 -10.13 8.27
N VAL A 308 -5.96 -10.37 7.54
CA VAL A 308 -5.79 -11.59 6.72
C VAL A 308 -5.89 -12.83 7.59
N GLU A 309 -5.19 -12.87 8.72
CA GLU A 309 -5.25 -13.99 9.66
C GLU A 309 -6.63 -14.17 10.30
N ALA A 310 -7.29 -13.07 10.67
CA ALA A 310 -8.65 -13.12 11.23
C ALA A 310 -9.64 -13.74 10.23
N ILE A 311 -9.55 -13.37 8.95
CA ILE A 311 -10.36 -13.95 7.87
C ILE A 311 -10.03 -15.42 7.71
N ALA A 312 -8.75 -15.78 7.66
CA ALA A 312 -8.31 -17.15 7.46
C ALA A 312 -8.71 -18.10 8.61
N LYS A 313 -8.65 -17.63 9.85
CA LYS A 313 -9.05 -18.39 11.05
C LYS A 313 -10.57 -18.39 11.27
N GLY A 314 -11.33 -17.54 10.55
CA GLY A 314 -12.76 -17.33 10.80
C GLY A 314 -13.03 -16.66 12.16
N GLU A 315 -12.05 -15.94 12.70
CA GLU A 315 -12.11 -15.24 13.98
C GLU A 315 -12.56 -13.80 13.73
N ASN A 316 -13.84 -13.51 13.93
CA ASN A 316 -14.32 -12.14 13.85
C ASN A 316 -13.90 -11.41 15.13
N SER A 317 -12.95 -10.48 15.04
CA SER A 317 -12.53 -9.56 16.12
C SER A 317 -13.60 -8.49 16.42
N SER A 318 -14.85 -8.92 16.48
CA SER A 318 -16.00 -8.11 16.87
C SER A 318 -16.51 -8.64 18.21
N SER A 319 -15.81 -8.24 19.27
CA SER A 319 -16.37 -8.00 20.61
C SER A 319 -16.29 -6.50 20.85
#